data_AF-A0A3D5B8G1-F1
#
_entry.id   AF-A0A3D5B8G1-F1
#
_cell.length_a   1.000
_cell.length_b   1.000
_cell.length_c   1.000
_cell.angle_alpha   90.00
_cell.angle_beta   90.00
_cell.angle_gamma   90.00
#
_symmetry.space_group_name_H-M   'P 1'
#
loop_
_entity.id
_entity.type
_entity.pdbx_description
1 polymer ?
#
loop_
_entity_poly.entity_id
_entity_poly.type
_entity_poly.pdbx_seq_one_letter_code
_entity_poly.pdbx_strand_id
1 'polypeptide(L)' 'KGGKGISSWVWGWHRHQGVSPDFPAETILRLAADPDLNLGLGSYYQSGEPHLPSRQAQDEALGDQLWDLSCRLTGVDWD' A
#
# COMPACT_ATOMS: atom_id res chain seq x y z
N LYS A 1 -17.93 4.27 18.44
CA LYS A 1 -17.74 5.71 18.73
C LYS A 1 -17.72 6.45 17.40
N GLY A 2 -18.87 6.90 16.88
CA GLY A 2 -18.99 7.55 15.57
C GLY A 2 -19.86 8.79 15.70
N GLY A 3 -19.23 9.94 15.89
CA GLY A 3 -19.94 11.22 15.94
C GLY A 3 -20.44 11.60 14.55
N LYS A 4 -21.70 12.02 14.46
CA LYS A 4 -22.31 12.65 13.28
C LYS A 4 -21.65 14.01 13.02
N GLY A 5 -20.43 14.00 12.51
CA GLY A 5 -19.66 15.19 12.17
C GLY A 5 -19.19 15.16 10.72
N ILE A 6 -18.44 16.20 10.35
CA ILE A 6 -17.82 16.39 9.02
C ILE A 6 -17.05 15.14 8.54
N SER A 7 -16.46 14.37 9.47
CA SER A 7 -15.77 13.12 9.15
C SER A 7 -16.70 12.09 8.50
N SER A 8 -17.93 11.92 8.98
CA SER A 8 -18.90 10.98 8.40
C SER A 8 -19.27 11.35 6.96
N TRP A 9 -19.25 12.64 6.64
CA TRP A 9 -19.51 13.17 5.30
C TRP A 9 -18.31 12.93 4.37
N VAL A 10 -17.09 13.20 4.84
CA VAL A 10 -15.85 12.89 4.10
C VAL A 10 -15.73 11.39 3.82
N TRP A 11 -16.01 10.53 4.82
CA TRP A 11 -16.01 9.08 4.65
C TRP A 11 -17.10 8.60 3.68
N GLY A 12 -18.29 9.25 3.69
CA GLY A 12 -19.36 8.97 2.72
C GLY A 12 -18.94 9.33 1.29
N TRP A 13 -18.36 10.50 1.09
CA TRP A 13 -17.84 10.96 -0.20
C TRP A 13 -16.70 10.08 -0.73
N HIS A 14 -15.79 9.63 0.14
CA HIS A 14 -14.74 8.68 -0.22
C HIS A 14 -15.29 7.32 -0.68
N ARG A 15 -16.35 6.80 -0.03
CA ARG A 15 -16.97 5.51 -0.42
C ARG A 15 -17.56 5.53 -1.83
N HIS A 16 -18.01 6.70 -2.29
CA HIS A 16 -18.60 6.85 -3.63
C HIS A 16 -17.57 7.12 -4.74
N GLN A 17 -16.29 7.27 -4.40
CA GLN A 17 -15.19 7.47 -5.36
C GLN A 17 -14.32 6.24 -5.57
N GLY A 18 -14.77 5.08 -5.08
CA GLY A 18 -14.08 3.82 -5.35
C GLY A 18 -14.09 3.48 -6.83
N VAL A 19 -13.01 2.87 -7.30
CA VAL A 19 -12.97 2.17 -8.59
C VAL A 19 -13.59 0.78 -8.45
N SER A 20 -14.00 0.16 -9.56
CA SER A 20 -14.42 -1.25 -9.54
C SER A 20 -13.31 -2.11 -8.91
N PRO A 21 -13.63 -3.12 -8.07
CA PRO A 21 -12.63 -4.07 -7.56
C PRO A 21 -11.85 -4.81 -8.64
N ASP A 22 -12.40 -4.91 -9.86
CA ASP A 22 -11.71 -5.55 -11.00
C ASP A 22 -10.42 -4.81 -11.34
N PHE A 23 -10.40 -3.49 -11.21
CA PHE A 23 -9.26 -2.67 -11.58
C PHE A 23 -7.99 -2.93 -10.72
N PRO A 24 -8.05 -2.92 -9.38
CA PRO A 24 -6.90 -3.35 -8.57
C PRO A 24 -6.61 -4.85 -8.71
N ALA A 25 -7.61 -5.69 -8.98
CA ALA A 25 -7.38 -7.13 -9.21
C ALA A 25 -6.55 -7.37 -10.48
N GLU A 26 -6.86 -6.69 -11.58
CA GLU A 26 -6.08 -6.72 -12.82
C GLU A 26 -4.64 -6.22 -12.59
N THR A 27 -4.47 -5.16 -11.79
CA THR A 27 -3.13 -4.66 -11.41
C THR A 27 -2.33 -5.73 -10.67
N ILE A 28 -2.93 -6.40 -9.68
CA ILE A 28 -2.26 -7.47 -8.92
C ILE A 28 -1.91 -8.65 -9.83
N LEU A 29 -2.84 -9.09 -10.68
CA LEU A 29 -2.61 -10.19 -11.61
C LEU A 29 -1.45 -9.87 -12.56
N ARG A 30 -1.41 -8.66 -13.11
CA ARG A 30 -0.31 -8.20 -13.97
C ARG A 30 1.03 -8.22 -13.23
N LEU A 31 1.11 -7.65 -12.03
CA LEU A 31 2.34 -7.60 -11.24
C LEU A 31 2.83 -8.99 -10.80
N ALA A 32 1.91 -9.92 -10.53
CA ALA A 32 2.25 -11.25 -10.03
C ALA A 32 2.58 -12.26 -11.15
N ALA A 33 2.02 -12.08 -12.35
CA ALA A 33 2.00 -13.12 -13.38
C ALA A 33 2.56 -12.72 -14.75
N ASP A 34 2.85 -11.44 -15.01
CA ASP A 34 3.44 -11.00 -16.29
C ASP A 34 4.97 -11.17 -16.28
N PRO A 35 5.53 -12.19 -16.97
CA PRO A 35 6.97 -12.46 -16.95
C PRO A 35 7.79 -11.44 -17.74
N ASP A 36 7.13 -10.67 -18.63
CA ASP A 36 7.78 -9.63 -19.44
C ASP A 36 7.83 -8.29 -18.71
N LEU A 37 7.16 -8.19 -17.55
CA LEU A 37 7.16 -7.00 -16.74
C LEU A 37 8.46 -6.90 -15.92
N ASN A 38 9.33 -5.98 -16.29
CA ASN A 38 10.54 -5.69 -15.52
C ASN A 38 10.21 -4.88 -14.26
N LEU A 39 9.90 -5.58 -13.18
CA LEU A 39 9.72 -5.01 -11.85
C LEU A 39 11.09 -4.71 -11.25
N GLY A 40 11.57 -3.47 -11.39
CA GLY A 40 12.75 -3.03 -10.66
C GLY A 40 12.56 -3.26 -9.15
N LEU A 41 13.59 -3.77 -8.46
CA LEU A 41 13.55 -4.00 -7.01
C LEU A 41 13.14 -2.71 -6.29
N GLY A 42 12.15 -2.81 -5.38
CA GLY A 42 11.66 -1.67 -4.59
C GLY A 42 10.72 -0.70 -5.33
N SER A 43 10.23 -1.04 -6.53
CA SER A 43 9.30 -0.19 -7.26
C SER A 43 7.88 -0.25 -6.68
N TYR A 44 7.24 0.91 -6.56
CA TYR A 44 5.83 1.02 -6.19
C TYR A 44 4.98 1.10 -7.46
N TYR A 45 3.81 0.47 -7.43
CA TYR A 45 2.85 0.51 -8.53
C TYR A 45 1.48 0.92 -8.04
N GLN A 46 0.80 1.75 -8.84
CA GLN A 46 -0.58 2.14 -8.61
C GLN A 46 -1.29 2.11 -9.97
N SER A 47 -2.46 1.47 -10.03
CA SER A 47 -3.27 1.45 -11.25
C SER A 47 -2.54 0.85 -12.47
N GLY A 48 -1.64 -0.12 -12.25
CA GLY A 48 -0.87 -0.77 -13.31
C GLY A 48 0.41 -0.03 -13.75
N GLU A 49 0.71 1.14 -13.18
CA GLU A 49 1.86 1.97 -13.56
C GLU A 49 2.83 2.19 -12.38
N PRO A 50 4.15 2.35 -12.66
CA PRO A 50 5.10 2.75 -11.64
C PRO A 50 4.71 4.09 -11.01
N HIS A 51 4.75 4.16 -9.69
CA HIS A 51 4.35 5.33 -8.93
C HIS A 51 5.45 5.69 -7.94
N LEU A 52 5.78 6.98 -7.82
CA LEU A 52 6.78 7.43 -6.84
C LEU A 52 6.17 7.32 -5.42
N PRO A 53 6.76 6.54 -4.50
CA PRO A 53 6.23 6.45 -3.14
C PRO A 53 6.38 7.77 -2.38
N SER A 54 5.67 7.88 -1.26
CA SER A 54 5.82 9.04 -0.36
C SER A 54 7.25 9.14 0.19
N ARG A 55 7.66 10.33 0.63
CA ARG A 55 9.00 10.55 1.22
C ARG A 55 9.30 9.62 2.39
N GLN A 56 8.31 9.37 3.25
CA GLN A 56 8.48 8.47 4.41
C GLN A 56 8.67 7.01 3.98
N ALA A 57 8.01 6.59 2.90
CA ALA A 57 8.17 5.24 2.36
C ALA A 57 9.54 5.02 1.68
N GLN A 58 10.30 6.09 1.44
CA GLN A 58 11.67 6.04 0.91
C GLN A 58 12.74 6.16 2.02
N ASP A 59 12.33 6.30 3.29
CA ASP A 59 13.24 6.41 4.42
C ASP A 59 13.64 5.00 4.90
N GLU A 60 14.82 4.56 4.48
CA GLU A 60 15.35 3.22 4.81
C GLU A 60 15.50 3.04 6.34
N ALA A 61 15.98 4.06 7.05
CA ALA A 61 16.16 3.98 8.50
C ALA A 61 14.83 3.86 9.24
N LEU A 62 13.78 4.51 8.74
CA LEU A 62 12.42 4.33 9.25
C LEU A 62 11.88 2.92 8.93
N GLY A 63 12.20 2.39 7.76
CA GLY A 63 11.89 1.01 7.38
C GLY A 63 12.49 -0.02 8.33
N ASP A 64 13.77 0.12 8.65
CA ASP A 64 14.49 -0.76 9.59
C ASP A 64 13.87 -0.70 10.99
N GLN A 65 13.62 0.51 11.50
CA GLN A 65 12.99 0.68 12.82
C GLN A 65 11.59 0.06 12.89
N LEU A 66 10.83 0.15 11.80
CA LEU A 66 9.50 -0.45 11.72
C LEU A 66 9.59 -1.98 11.68
N TRP A 67 10.57 -2.55 10.96
CA TRP A 67 10.80 -3.99 10.91
C TRP A 67 11.16 -4.54 12.29
N ASP A 68 12.11 -3.93 12.98
CA ASP A 68 12.54 -4.31 14.34
C ASP A 68 11.39 -4.26 15.34
N LEU A 69 10.58 -3.20 15.28
CA LEU A 69 9.40 -3.07 16.12
C LEU A 69 8.38 -4.16 15.81
N SER A 70 8.14 -4.45 14.53
CA SER A 70 7.18 -5.46 14.10
C SER A 70 7.59 -6.85 14.60
N CYS A 71 8.86 -7.22 14.45
CA CYS A 71 9.42 -8.49 14.94
C CYS A 71 9.21 -8.64 16.45
N ARG A 72 9.53 -7.61 17.24
CA ARG A 72 9.31 -7.61 18.69
C ARG A 72 7.83 -7.74 19.09
N LEU A 73 6.92 -7.13 18.32
CA LEU A 73 5.49 -7.17 18.61
C LEU A 73 4.85 -8.51 18.22
N THR A 74 5.38 -9.19 17.21
CA THR A 74 4.84 -10.46 16.71
C THR A 74 5.60 -11.69 17.23
N GLY A 75 6.75 -11.49 17.88
CA GLY A 75 7.61 -12.58 18.34
C GLY A 75 8.29 -13.34 17.20
N VAL A 76 8.43 -12.69 16.04
CA VAL A 76 9.20 -13.24 14.91
C VAL A 76 10.67 -12.94 15.17
N ASP A 77 11.50 -13.98 15.19
CA ASP A 77 12.95 -13.84 15.18
C ASP A 77 13.42 -13.70 13.74
N TRP A 78 14.19 -12.66 13.46
CA TRP A 78 14.74 -12.33 12.15
C TRP A 78 16.23 -12.04 12.31
N ASP A 79 17.07 -13.01 11.95
CA ASP A 79 18.53 -12.95 11.90
C ASP A 79 19.02 -12.83 10.44
#